data_AF-A0A524MI44-F1
#
_entry.id   AF-A0A524MI44-F1
#
_cell.length_a   1.000
_cell.length_b   1.000
_cell.length_c   1.000
_cell.angle_alpha   90.00
_cell.angle_beta   90.00
_cell.angle_gamma   90.00
#
_symmetry.space_group_name_H-M   'P 1'
#
loop_
_entity.id
_entity.type
_entity.pdbx_description
1 polymer ?
#
loop_
_entity_poly.entity_id
_entity_poly.type
_entity_poly.pdbx_seq_one_letter_code
_entity_poly.pdbx_strand_id
1 'polypeptide(L)'
;MGPTMSDDGNERLREKTMLIASLNQKMEALQAQLTGSQKRANQLGAHVTELEQIVAQKDSEIQMLETQLSRTKGALDTVGKEMQGIKAEQTQILAKKRPEAVGASVKDELTLAEMTIGLLRKDLKQFSHAATAVLNKEEGALEGLREVLLEVGDPKYRILNMVLNKKSIRLEEIASSLVIDMTEALKHVDALQSAGEVQIRDGNTVLPAQKYLELKVPKDVWSSMEPTDIFQELEEFVGKTDDTPSIVDAMETAVDIVEQKLARSGALIFQMRRTIDAWKKQAGNVEELIYTIKDWKGRAQALG
;
A
#
# COMPACT_ATOMS: atom_id res chain seq x y z
N MET A 1 62.53 -16.92 -62.33
CA MET A 1 61.09 -17.19 -62.46
C MET A 1 60.37 -16.08 -61.72
N GLY A 2 59.87 -15.08 -62.44
CA GLY A 2 59.19 -13.92 -61.83
C GLY A 2 57.75 -14.27 -61.46
N PRO A 3 57.20 -13.73 -60.36
CA PRO A 3 55.80 -13.92 -60.02
C PRO A 3 54.96 -13.27 -61.13
N THR A 4 54.12 -14.08 -61.78
CA THR A 4 53.26 -13.66 -62.88
C THR A 4 52.20 -12.71 -62.34
N MET A 5 52.05 -11.52 -62.95
CA MET A 5 51.00 -10.52 -62.64
C MET A 5 49.56 -11.10 -62.58
N SER A 6 49.34 -12.30 -63.11
CA SER A 6 48.07 -13.03 -63.05
C SER A 6 47.69 -13.51 -61.64
N ASP A 7 48.65 -13.80 -60.76
CA ASP A 7 48.38 -14.28 -59.39
C ASP A 7 47.96 -13.13 -58.46
N ASP A 8 48.61 -11.96 -58.54
CA ASP A 8 48.22 -10.78 -57.74
C ASP A 8 46.83 -10.25 -58.15
N GLY A 9 46.48 -10.36 -59.43
CA GLY A 9 45.13 -10.07 -59.93
C GLY A 9 44.07 -11.02 -59.37
N ASN A 10 44.37 -12.31 -59.29
CA ASN A 10 43.47 -13.33 -58.74
C ASN A 10 43.33 -13.24 -57.21
N GLU A 11 44.40 -12.92 -56.48
CA GLU A 11 44.39 -12.69 -55.04
C GLU A 11 43.46 -11.51 -54.69
N ARG A 12 43.63 -10.37 -55.37
CA ARG A 12 42.76 -9.19 -55.21
C ARG A 12 41.32 -9.46 -55.61
N LEU A 13 41.09 -10.30 -56.62
CA LEU A 13 39.74 -10.70 -57.01
C LEU A 13 39.08 -11.50 -55.88
N ARG A 14 39.79 -12.45 -55.28
CA ARG A 14 39.31 -13.24 -54.13
C ARG A 14 39.03 -12.38 -52.91
N GLU A 15 39.92 -11.45 -52.57
CA GLU A 15 39.69 -10.50 -51.47
C GLU A 15 38.43 -9.67 -51.70
N LYS A 16 38.24 -9.14 -52.91
CA LYS A 16 37.02 -8.40 -53.27
C LYS A 16 35.79 -9.29 -53.21
N THR A 17 35.85 -10.54 -53.68
CA THR A 17 34.74 -11.50 -53.59
C THR A 17 34.38 -11.80 -52.13
N MET A 18 35.36 -12.00 -51.25
CA MET A 18 35.12 -12.20 -49.82
C MET A 18 34.51 -10.96 -49.17
N LEU A 19 35.00 -9.77 -49.53
CA LEU A 19 34.48 -8.51 -49.02
C LEU A 19 33.02 -8.28 -49.47
N ILE A 20 32.70 -8.57 -50.73
CA ILE A 20 31.32 -8.53 -51.25
C ILE A 20 30.42 -9.51 -50.50
N ALA A 21 30.88 -10.74 -50.26
CA ALA A 21 30.12 -11.73 -49.51
C ALA A 21 29.85 -11.28 -48.05
N SER A 22 30.86 -10.70 -47.39
CA SER A 22 30.71 -10.15 -46.04
C SER A 22 29.75 -8.96 -45.99
N LEU A 23 29.81 -8.07 -46.98
CA LEU A 23 28.90 -6.93 -47.09
C LEU A 23 27.45 -7.39 -47.33
N ASN A 24 27.23 -8.40 -48.16
CA ASN A 24 25.90 -8.98 -48.38
C ASN A 24 25.32 -9.58 -47.11
N GLN A 25 26.12 -10.35 -46.35
CA GLN A 25 25.68 -10.88 -45.04
C GLN A 25 25.32 -9.76 -44.05
N LYS A 26 26.11 -8.68 -44.00
CA LYS A 26 25.78 -7.51 -43.16
C LYS A 26 24.49 -6.81 -43.62
N MET A 27 24.28 -6.72 -44.93
CA MET A 27 23.07 -6.12 -45.50
C MET A 27 21.82 -6.93 -45.14
N GLU A 28 21.89 -8.26 -45.26
CA GLU A 28 20.81 -9.17 -44.86
C GLU A 28 20.49 -9.06 -43.36
N ALA A 29 21.54 -9.01 -42.51
CA ALA A 29 21.37 -8.86 -41.06
C ALA A 29 20.71 -7.52 -40.70
N LEU A 30 21.13 -6.42 -41.33
CA LEU A 30 20.53 -5.09 -41.13
C LEU A 30 19.09 -5.05 -41.63
N GLN A 31 18.77 -5.72 -42.74
CA GLN A 31 17.42 -5.80 -43.27
C GLN A 31 16.48 -6.61 -42.36
N ALA A 32 16.97 -7.70 -41.77
CA ALA A 32 16.24 -8.46 -40.75
C ALA A 32 16.01 -7.63 -39.47
N GLN A 33 17.01 -6.87 -39.03
CA GLN A 33 16.87 -5.98 -37.88
C GLN A 33 15.87 -4.84 -38.15
N LEU A 34 15.92 -4.23 -39.34
CA LEU A 34 15.01 -3.16 -39.74
C LEU A 34 13.57 -3.65 -39.79
N THR A 35 13.31 -4.81 -40.40
CA THR A 35 11.97 -5.41 -40.44
C THR A 35 11.46 -5.79 -39.04
N GLY A 36 12.34 -6.31 -38.18
CA GLY A 36 12.01 -6.55 -36.76
C GLY A 36 11.66 -5.27 -36.01
N SER A 37 12.40 -4.18 -36.26
CA SER A 37 12.13 -2.88 -35.66
C SER A 37 10.81 -2.28 -36.17
N GLN A 38 10.53 -2.40 -37.46
CA GLN A 38 9.27 -1.95 -38.07
C GLN A 38 8.06 -2.67 -37.45
N LYS A 39 8.17 -3.99 -37.23
CA LYS A 39 7.11 -4.78 -36.57
C LYS A 39 6.86 -4.30 -35.14
N ARG A 40 7.92 -4.08 -34.36
CA ARG A 40 7.78 -3.54 -32.99
C ARG A 40 7.17 -2.14 -32.98
N ALA A 41 7.57 -1.28 -33.90
CA ALA A 41 7.00 0.06 -34.02
C ALA A 41 5.49 0.01 -34.32
N ASN A 42 5.06 -0.88 -35.21
CA ASN A 42 3.64 -1.07 -35.50
C ASN A 42 2.85 -1.62 -34.31
N GLN A 43 3.43 -2.57 -33.55
CA GLN A 43 2.81 -3.10 -32.33
C GLN A 43 2.66 -2.03 -31.25
N LEU A 44 3.71 -1.23 -31.03
CA LEU A 44 3.66 -0.09 -30.10
C LEU A 44 2.63 0.94 -30.55
N GLY A 45 2.55 1.24 -31.86
CA GLY A 45 1.52 2.13 -32.41
C GLY A 45 0.10 1.63 -32.11
N ALA A 46 -0.16 0.33 -32.27
CA ALA A 46 -1.46 -0.26 -31.94
C ALA A 46 -1.78 -0.14 -30.44
N HIS A 47 -0.81 -0.41 -29.56
CA HIS A 47 -0.99 -0.25 -28.11
C HIS A 47 -1.22 1.20 -27.69
N VAL A 48 -0.54 2.16 -28.32
CA VAL A 48 -0.77 3.59 -28.05
C VAL A 48 -2.20 3.98 -28.40
N THR A 49 -2.70 3.56 -29.57
CA THR A 49 -4.09 3.83 -29.96
C THR A 49 -5.11 3.18 -29.02
N GLU A 50 -4.85 1.96 -28.55
CA GLU A 50 -5.69 1.28 -27.56
C GLU A 50 -5.73 2.04 -26.22
N LEU A 51 -4.56 2.47 -25.73
CA LEU A 51 -4.47 3.27 -24.50
C LEU A 51 -5.17 4.62 -24.63
N GLU A 52 -5.02 5.30 -25.77
CA GLU A 52 -5.73 6.56 -26.06
C GLU A 52 -7.26 6.38 -26.02
N GLN A 53 -7.77 5.26 -26.54
CA GLN A 53 -9.21 4.94 -26.47
C GLN A 53 -9.67 4.68 -25.04
N ILE A 54 -8.89 3.95 -24.23
CA ILE A 54 -9.21 3.68 -22.83
C ILE A 54 -9.22 4.99 -22.02
N VAL A 55 -8.24 5.87 -22.23
CA VAL A 55 -8.18 7.17 -21.57
C VAL A 55 -9.42 8.01 -21.92
N ALA A 56 -9.76 8.10 -23.21
CA ALA A 56 -10.95 8.84 -23.64
C ALA A 56 -12.24 8.27 -23.03
N GLN A 57 -12.36 6.94 -22.92
CA GLN A 57 -13.51 6.30 -22.28
C GLN A 57 -13.57 6.63 -20.78
N LYS A 58 -12.43 6.59 -20.09
CA LYS A 58 -12.34 6.91 -18.66
C LYS A 58 -12.63 8.38 -18.37
N ASP A 59 -12.17 9.29 -19.22
CA ASP A 59 -12.49 10.72 -19.10
C ASP A 59 -13.99 10.97 -19.23
N SER A 60 -14.67 10.27 -20.15
CA SER A 60 -16.13 10.35 -20.28
C SER A 60 -16.85 9.80 -19.04
N GLU A 61 -16.36 8.70 -18.46
CA GLU A 61 -16.90 8.13 -17.23
C GLU A 61 -16.76 9.10 -16.04
N ILE A 62 -15.59 9.74 -15.91
CA ILE A 62 -15.33 10.77 -14.90
C ILE A 62 -16.30 11.94 -15.04
N GLN A 63 -16.49 12.48 -16.24
CA GLN A 63 -17.43 13.59 -16.47
C GLN A 63 -18.88 13.23 -16.10
N MET A 64 -19.30 12.00 -16.38
CA MET A 64 -20.63 11.53 -15.98
C MET A 64 -20.75 11.44 -14.45
N LEU A 65 -19.75 10.89 -13.78
CA LEU A 65 -19.73 10.78 -12.32
C LEU A 65 -19.69 12.16 -11.64
N GLU A 66 -18.91 13.11 -12.16
CA GLU A 66 -18.89 14.49 -11.68
C GLU A 66 -20.26 15.17 -11.81
N THR A 67 -20.94 14.94 -12.94
CA THR A 67 -22.30 15.45 -13.16
C THR A 67 -23.29 14.84 -12.17
N GLN A 68 -23.20 13.54 -11.92
CA GLN A 68 -24.04 12.86 -10.93
C GLN A 68 -23.77 13.38 -9.51
N LEU A 69 -22.50 13.54 -9.14
CA LEU A 69 -22.10 14.09 -7.84
C LEU A 69 -22.66 15.50 -7.65
N SER A 70 -22.56 16.36 -8.66
CA SER A 70 -23.10 17.72 -8.61
C SER A 70 -24.62 17.73 -8.43
N ARG A 71 -25.35 16.81 -9.09
CA ARG A 71 -26.80 16.68 -8.93
C ARG A 71 -27.17 16.21 -7.53
N THR A 72 -26.48 15.20 -7.01
CA THR A 72 -26.72 14.68 -5.65
C THR A 72 -26.42 15.73 -4.58
N LYS A 73 -25.36 16.52 -4.75
CA LYS A 73 -25.04 17.64 -3.86
C LYS A 73 -26.15 18.70 -3.86
N GLY A 74 -26.67 19.08 -5.04
CA GLY A 74 -27.79 20.01 -5.13
C GLY A 74 -29.09 19.47 -4.49
N ALA A 75 -29.37 18.17 -4.65
CA ALA A 75 -30.49 17.53 -3.99
C ALA A 75 -30.34 17.54 -2.46
N LEU A 76 -29.14 17.23 -1.96
CA LEU A 76 -28.84 17.25 -0.52
C LEU A 76 -28.95 18.66 0.07
N ASP A 77 -28.46 19.68 -0.62
CA ASP A 77 -28.60 21.09 -0.21
C ASP A 77 -30.08 21.51 -0.14
N THR A 78 -30.91 21.00 -1.06
CA THR A 78 -32.36 21.25 -1.05
C THR A 78 -33.03 20.61 0.15
N VAL A 79 -32.73 19.33 0.41
CA VAL A 79 -33.23 18.59 1.59
C VAL A 79 -32.77 19.26 2.89
N GLY A 80 -31.53 19.74 2.94
CA GLY A 80 -31.00 20.47 4.10
C GLY A 80 -31.77 21.76 4.37
N LYS A 81 -32.12 22.52 3.34
CA LYS A 81 -32.95 23.73 3.46
C LYS A 81 -34.38 23.41 3.89
N GLU A 82 -34.99 22.37 3.33
CA GLU A 82 -36.33 21.93 3.73
C GLU A 82 -36.35 21.49 5.20
N MET A 83 -35.33 20.74 5.64
CA MET A 83 -35.21 20.29 7.02
C MET A 83 -35.02 21.48 7.99
N GLN A 84 -34.28 22.51 7.59
CA GLN A 84 -34.20 23.76 8.36
C GLN A 84 -35.54 24.50 8.42
N GLY A 85 -36.28 24.55 7.31
CA GLY A 85 -37.64 25.12 7.27
C GLY A 85 -38.60 24.39 8.21
N ILE A 86 -38.63 23.06 8.14
CA ILE A 86 -39.44 22.22 9.02
C ILE A 86 -39.07 22.44 10.49
N LYS A 87 -37.77 22.53 10.81
CA LYS A 87 -37.31 22.81 12.17
C LYS A 87 -37.75 24.19 12.67
N ALA A 88 -37.71 25.21 11.81
CA ALA A 88 -38.17 26.56 12.15
C ALA A 88 -39.69 26.60 12.37
N GLU A 89 -40.47 25.90 11.55
CA GLU A 89 -41.92 25.76 11.72
C GLU A 89 -42.27 24.99 12.99
N GLN A 90 -41.58 23.89 13.29
CA GLN A 90 -41.72 23.16 14.56
C GLN A 90 -41.44 24.07 15.76
N THR A 91 -40.38 24.89 15.68
CA THR A 91 -40.01 25.83 16.74
C THR A 91 -41.08 26.91 16.94
N GLN A 92 -41.71 27.40 15.86
CA GLN A 92 -42.82 28.36 15.97
C GLN A 92 -44.11 27.72 16.49
N ILE A 93 -44.40 26.47 16.13
CA ILE A 93 -45.55 25.72 16.66
C ILE A 93 -45.37 25.45 18.15
N LEU A 94 -44.14 25.13 18.58
CA LEU A 94 -43.77 24.98 20.00
C LEU A 94 -43.85 26.32 20.76
N ALA A 95 -43.45 27.44 20.13
CA ALA A 95 -43.57 28.77 20.73
C ALA A 95 -45.04 29.22 20.90
N LYS A 96 -45.94 28.82 19.99
CA LYS A 96 -47.39 29.09 20.08
C LYS A 96 -48.12 28.18 21.08
N LYS A 97 -47.52 27.06 21.51
CA LYS A 97 -48.04 26.14 22.53
C LYS A 97 -47.37 26.32 23.90
N ARG A 98 -47.35 27.54 24.46
CA ARG A 98 -47.17 27.72 25.92
C ARG A 98 -48.54 27.90 26.56
N PRO A 99 -48.99 26.92 27.34
CA PRO A 99 -48.68 26.91 28.77
C PRO A 99 -48.11 25.56 29.28
N GLU A 100 -47.35 25.61 30.39
CA GLU A 100 -46.92 24.47 31.23
C GLU A 100 -45.93 23.44 30.64
N ALA A 101 -44.63 23.76 30.51
CA ALA A 101 -43.63 22.81 29.97
C ALA A 101 -42.27 22.78 30.68
N VAL A 102 -42.18 23.13 31.96
CA VAL A 102 -40.91 22.95 32.71
C VAL A 102 -40.68 21.47 33.07
N GLY A 103 -41.75 20.65 33.15
CA GLY A 103 -41.65 19.22 33.43
C GLY A 103 -41.42 18.31 32.22
N ALA A 104 -41.66 18.79 30.99
CA ALA A 104 -41.52 17.96 29.78
C ALA A 104 -40.07 17.88 29.29
N SER A 105 -39.33 19.01 29.29
CA SER A 105 -37.92 19.07 28.88
C SER A 105 -37.03 18.14 29.69
N VAL A 106 -37.20 18.13 31.02
CA VAL A 106 -36.39 17.27 31.92
C VAL A 106 -36.76 15.80 31.75
N LYS A 107 -38.03 15.50 31.43
CA LYS A 107 -38.48 14.12 31.22
C LYS A 107 -37.98 13.59 29.88
N ASP A 108 -37.98 14.40 28.83
CA ASP A 108 -37.42 14.05 27.53
C ASP A 108 -35.90 13.89 27.59
N GLU A 109 -35.20 14.79 28.31
CA GLU A 109 -33.76 14.65 28.59
C GLU A 109 -33.45 13.39 29.42
N LEU A 110 -34.26 13.09 30.43
CA LEU A 110 -34.12 11.87 31.23
C LEU A 110 -34.33 10.62 30.38
N THR A 111 -35.33 10.62 29.50
CA THR A 111 -35.62 9.49 28.61
C THR A 111 -34.48 9.27 27.61
N LEU A 112 -33.93 10.35 27.05
CA LEU A 112 -32.73 10.31 26.21
C LEU A 112 -31.53 9.76 26.97
N ALA A 113 -31.27 10.26 28.19
CA ALA A 113 -30.18 9.78 29.04
C ALA A 113 -30.35 8.30 29.42
N GLU A 114 -31.57 7.85 29.75
CA GLU A 114 -31.87 6.45 30.03
C GLU A 114 -31.63 5.55 28.82
N MET A 115 -32.02 5.99 27.62
CA MET A 115 -31.74 5.28 26.37
C MET A 115 -30.23 5.21 26.08
N THR A 116 -29.49 6.32 26.26
CA THR A 116 -28.03 6.36 26.10
C THR A 116 -27.33 5.45 27.12
N ILE A 117 -27.75 5.46 28.38
CA ILE A 117 -27.22 4.57 29.43
C ILE A 117 -27.52 3.10 29.09
N GLY A 118 -28.70 2.81 28.54
CA GLY A 118 -29.07 1.47 28.08
C GLY A 118 -28.14 0.95 26.98
N LEU A 119 -27.85 1.79 25.98
CA LEU A 119 -26.90 1.47 24.90
C LEU A 119 -25.49 1.27 25.45
N LEU A 120 -24.98 2.22 26.24
CA LEU A 120 -23.66 2.13 26.87
C LEU A 120 -23.50 0.87 27.73
N ARG A 121 -24.55 0.40 28.41
CA ARG A 121 -24.51 -0.86 29.17
C ARG A 121 -24.44 -2.09 28.28
N LYS A 122 -25.09 -2.07 27.11
CA LYS A 122 -25.04 -3.17 26.13
C LYS A 122 -23.65 -3.25 25.50
N ASP A 123 -23.14 -2.09 25.11
CA ASP A 123 -21.81 -1.85 24.57
C ASP A 123 -20.71 -2.32 25.55
N LEU A 124 -20.82 -1.94 26.82
CA LEU A 124 -19.90 -2.38 27.87
C LEU A 124 -19.94 -3.90 28.08
N LYS A 125 -21.11 -4.54 27.97
CA LYS A 125 -21.22 -6.00 28.07
C LYS A 125 -20.54 -6.70 26.91
N GLN A 126 -20.71 -6.21 25.68
CA GLN A 126 -20.03 -6.75 24.51
C GLN A 126 -18.51 -6.62 24.63
N PHE A 127 -18.03 -5.44 25.05
CA PHE A 127 -16.61 -5.21 25.30
C PHE A 127 -16.06 -6.12 26.40
N SER A 128 -16.75 -6.22 27.54
CA SER A 128 -16.36 -7.08 28.65
C SER A 128 -16.29 -8.55 28.24
N HIS A 129 -17.21 -9.03 27.41
CA HIS A 129 -17.21 -10.40 26.92
C HIS A 129 -16.00 -10.67 26.01
N ALA A 130 -15.75 -9.78 25.04
CA ALA A 130 -14.59 -9.89 24.14
C ALA A 130 -13.26 -9.79 24.89
N ALA A 131 -13.14 -8.91 25.89
CA ALA A 131 -11.95 -8.80 26.73
C ALA A 131 -11.72 -10.07 27.57
N THR A 132 -12.78 -10.68 28.07
CA THR A 132 -12.70 -11.94 28.84
C THR A 132 -12.26 -13.10 27.95
N ALA A 133 -12.75 -13.18 26.71
CA ALA A 133 -12.32 -14.18 25.72
C ALA A 133 -10.81 -14.08 25.42
N VAL A 134 -10.27 -12.85 25.32
CA VAL A 134 -8.83 -12.62 25.15
C VAL A 134 -8.02 -13.07 26.37
N LEU A 135 -8.50 -12.77 27.59
CA LEU A 135 -7.85 -13.22 28.83
C LEU A 135 -7.84 -14.75 28.95
N ASN A 136 -8.89 -15.41 28.46
CA ASN A 136 -9.00 -16.86 28.40
C ASN A 136 -8.18 -17.51 27.27
N LYS A 137 -7.51 -16.72 26.43
CA LYS A 137 -6.73 -17.16 25.26
C LYS A 137 -7.57 -17.99 24.26
N GLU A 138 -8.83 -17.61 24.07
CA GLU A 138 -9.69 -18.24 23.08
C GLU A 138 -9.18 -17.92 21.66
N GLU A 139 -9.29 -18.90 20.75
CA GLU A 139 -8.81 -18.76 19.37
C GLU A 139 -9.66 -17.73 18.61
N GLY A 140 -9.01 -16.76 17.96
CA GLY A 140 -9.69 -15.63 17.29
C GLY A 140 -10.25 -14.55 18.23
N ALA A 141 -10.03 -14.65 19.55
CA ALA A 141 -10.54 -13.65 20.50
C ALA A 141 -9.90 -12.25 20.32
N LEU A 142 -8.66 -12.17 19.83
CA LEU A 142 -8.01 -10.90 19.51
C LEU A 142 -8.68 -10.20 18.31
N GLU A 143 -9.03 -10.94 17.26
CA GLU A 143 -9.85 -10.44 16.14
C GLU A 143 -11.24 -10.00 16.64
N GLY A 144 -11.91 -10.82 17.46
CA GLY A 144 -13.22 -10.47 18.02
C GLY A 144 -13.19 -9.21 18.90
N LEU A 145 -12.14 -9.03 19.72
CA LEU A 145 -11.97 -7.80 20.49
C LEU A 145 -11.68 -6.59 19.60
N ARG A 146 -10.94 -6.75 18.50
CA ARG A 146 -10.71 -5.69 17.51
C ARG A 146 -12.00 -5.25 16.83
N GLU A 147 -12.87 -6.18 16.46
CA GLU A 147 -14.19 -5.87 15.87
C GLU A 147 -15.07 -5.09 16.84
N VAL A 148 -15.17 -5.55 18.10
CA VAL A 148 -15.95 -4.83 19.13
C VAL A 148 -15.37 -3.44 19.41
N LEU A 149 -14.04 -3.28 19.39
CA LEU A 149 -13.39 -1.97 19.50
C LEU A 149 -13.65 -1.06 18.29
N LEU A 150 -13.83 -1.62 17.09
CA LEU A 150 -14.19 -0.87 15.89
C LEU A 150 -15.65 -0.43 15.88
N GLU A 151 -16.54 -1.15 16.56
CA GLU A 151 -17.95 -0.78 16.69
C GLU A 151 -18.22 0.16 17.87
N VAL A 152 -17.55 -0.08 18.99
CA VAL A 152 -17.94 0.48 20.31
C VAL A 152 -16.81 1.28 20.98
N GLY A 153 -15.58 1.21 20.45
CA GLY A 153 -14.41 1.86 21.05
C GLY A 153 -14.39 3.39 20.94
N ASP A 154 -13.55 4.04 21.76
CA ASP A 154 -13.24 5.47 21.65
C ASP A 154 -12.95 5.83 20.18
N PRO A 155 -13.50 6.93 19.64
CA PRO A 155 -13.22 7.39 18.29
C PRO A 155 -11.73 7.37 17.93
N LYS A 156 -10.83 7.68 18.87
CA LYS A 156 -9.38 7.61 18.66
C LYS A 156 -8.89 6.20 18.33
N TYR A 157 -9.35 5.17 19.05
CA TYR A 157 -8.95 3.79 18.77
C TYR A 157 -9.57 3.26 17.48
N ARG A 158 -10.80 3.69 17.15
CA ARG A 158 -11.44 3.35 15.88
C ARG A 158 -10.64 3.92 14.71
N ILE A 159 -10.27 5.20 14.78
CA ILE A 159 -9.41 5.84 13.77
C ILE A 159 -8.08 5.11 13.65
N LEU A 160 -7.42 4.82 14.78
CA LEU A 160 -6.14 4.12 14.76
C LEU A 160 -6.25 2.75 14.09
N ASN A 161 -7.26 1.95 14.41
CA ASN A 161 -7.49 0.65 13.76
C ASN A 161 -7.79 0.80 12.27
N MET A 162 -8.58 1.80 11.87
CA MET A 162 -8.85 2.06 10.44
C MET A 162 -7.56 2.42 9.68
N VAL A 163 -6.74 3.29 10.26
CA VAL A 163 -5.46 3.72 9.71
C VAL A 163 -4.47 2.55 9.62
N LEU A 164 -4.39 1.71 10.66
CA LEU A 164 -3.53 0.53 10.69
C LEU A 164 -3.94 -0.53 9.66
N ASN A 165 -5.25 -0.75 9.49
CA ASN A 165 -5.76 -1.74 8.53
C ASN A 165 -5.60 -1.28 7.08
N LYS A 166 -5.91 -0.02 6.78
CA LYS A 166 -5.84 0.52 5.41
C LYS A 166 -4.47 1.07 5.02
N LYS A 167 -3.55 1.23 5.98
CA LYS A 167 -2.22 1.88 5.86
C LYS A 167 -2.25 3.35 5.41
N SER A 168 -3.34 3.81 4.82
CA SER A 168 -3.59 5.19 4.42
C SER A 168 -5.09 5.43 4.34
N ILE A 169 -5.57 6.50 4.96
CA ILE A 169 -6.99 6.85 4.93
C ILE A 169 -7.16 8.38 4.87
N ARG A 170 -8.17 8.86 4.16
CA ARG A 170 -8.48 10.30 4.10
C ARG A 170 -9.30 10.71 5.32
N LEU A 171 -9.13 11.96 5.76
CA LEU A 171 -9.88 12.51 6.90
C LEU A 171 -11.39 12.51 6.64
N GLU A 172 -11.81 12.75 5.40
CA GLU A 172 -13.22 12.67 4.95
C GLU A 172 -13.81 11.26 5.11
N GLU A 173 -13.00 10.23 4.87
CA GLU A 173 -13.41 8.84 5.00
C GLU A 173 -13.52 8.44 6.48
N ILE A 174 -12.61 8.97 7.32
CA ILE A 174 -12.71 8.85 8.79
C ILE A 174 -14.01 9.49 9.29
N ALA A 175 -14.27 10.74 8.90
CA ALA A 175 -15.47 11.49 9.32
C ALA A 175 -16.76 10.75 8.90
N SER A 176 -16.78 10.26 7.65
CA SER A 176 -17.90 9.49 7.11
C SER A 176 -18.11 8.16 7.84
N SER A 177 -17.04 7.42 8.13
CA SER A 177 -17.13 6.12 8.80
C SER A 177 -17.54 6.22 10.27
N LEU A 178 -17.20 7.32 10.94
CA LEU A 178 -17.55 7.56 12.34
C LEU A 178 -18.85 8.35 12.51
N VAL A 179 -19.42 8.86 11.41
CA VAL A 179 -20.61 9.72 11.41
C VAL A 179 -20.40 10.95 12.32
N ILE A 180 -19.20 11.54 12.23
CA ILE A 180 -18.81 12.76 12.95
C ILE A 180 -18.45 13.84 11.93
N ASP A 181 -18.45 15.10 12.37
CA ASP A 181 -18.03 16.20 11.50
C ASP A 181 -16.49 16.20 11.29
N MET A 182 -16.05 16.90 10.24
CA MET A 182 -14.61 17.00 9.89
C MET A 182 -13.77 17.66 10.99
N THR A 183 -14.35 18.55 11.79
CA THR A 183 -13.65 19.27 12.86
C THR A 183 -13.39 18.35 14.05
N GLU A 184 -14.38 17.53 14.39
CA GLU A 184 -14.29 16.51 15.44
C GLU A 184 -13.36 15.37 15.02
N ALA A 185 -13.46 14.90 13.77
CA ALA A 185 -12.51 13.94 13.21
C ALA A 185 -11.06 14.47 13.28
N LEU A 186 -10.83 15.72 12.86
CA LEU A 186 -9.52 16.36 12.95
C LEU A 186 -9.02 16.42 14.39
N LYS A 187 -9.87 16.80 15.35
CA LYS A 187 -9.50 16.84 16.77
C LYS A 187 -9.05 15.48 17.31
N HIS A 188 -9.69 14.39 16.88
CA HIS A 188 -9.27 13.04 17.27
C HIS A 188 -7.95 12.63 16.58
N VAL A 189 -7.78 12.98 15.31
CA VAL A 189 -6.54 12.72 14.56
C VAL A 189 -5.37 13.53 15.14
N ASP A 190 -5.54 14.81 15.47
CA ASP A 190 -4.53 15.66 16.10
C ASP A 190 -4.09 15.10 17.46
N ALA A 191 -5.04 14.57 18.23
CA ALA A 191 -4.74 13.90 19.49
C ALA A 191 -3.90 12.63 19.29
N LEU A 192 -4.20 11.84 18.25
CA LEU A 192 -3.42 10.66 17.88
C LEU A 192 -2.03 11.05 17.33
N GLN A 193 -1.94 12.14 16.57
CA GLN A 193 -0.67 12.66 16.07
C GLN A 193 0.22 13.15 17.21
N SER A 194 -0.37 13.87 18.18
CA SER A 194 0.32 14.32 19.40
C SER A 194 0.81 13.17 20.27
N ALA A 195 0.09 12.05 20.26
CA ALA A 195 0.49 10.80 20.91
C ALA A 195 1.52 9.98 20.09
N GLY A 196 1.87 10.43 18.88
CA GLY A 196 2.80 9.72 18.00
C GLY A 196 2.24 8.40 17.46
N GLU A 197 0.91 8.29 17.33
CA GLU A 197 0.22 7.11 16.82
C GLU A 197 -0.03 7.17 15.31
N VAL A 198 -0.22 8.37 14.77
CA VAL A 198 -0.49 8.63 13.34
C VAL A 198 0.30 9.84 12.84
N GLN A 199 0.43 9.96 11.52
CA GLN A 199 1.05 11.10 10.83
C GLN A 199 0.08 11.63 9.77
N ILE A 200 0.01 12.95 9.61
CA ILE A 200 -0.80 13.58 8.57
C ILE A 200 0.11 13.95 7.40
N ARG A 201 -0.23 13.46 6.20
CA ARG A 201 0.41 13.80 4.93
C ARG A 201 -0.55 14.64 4.08
N ASP A 202 -0.03 15.68 3.44
CA ASP A 202 -0.77 16.59 2.55
C ASP A 202 -2.01 17.24 3.20
N GLY A 203 -2.03 17.35 4.53
CA GLY A 203 -3.10 17.99 5.32
C GLY A 203 -4.42 17.23 5.40
N ASN A 204 -4.63 16.15 4.64
CA ASN A 204 -5.90 15.42 4.59
C ASN A 204 -5.76 13.89 4.59
N THR A 205 -4.54 13.36 4.52
CA THR A 205 -4.29 11.91 4.54
C THR A 205 -3.65 11.51 5.86
N VAL A 206 -4.25 10.54 6.56
CA VAL A 206 -3.77 10.01 7.84
C VAL A 206 -3.07 8.68 7.57
N LEU A 207 -1.81 8.60 8.00
CA LEU A 207 -0.94 7.43 7.90
C LEU A 207 -0.62 6.91 9.30
N PRO A 208 -0.35 5.60 9.47
CA PRO A 208 0.19 5.08 10.73
C PRO A 208 1.51 5.77 11.06
N ALA A 209 1.81 5.95 12.34
CA ALA A 209 3.15 6.33 12.75
C ALA A 209 4.17 5.25 12.35
N GLN A 210 5.41 5.68 12.13
CA GLN A 210 6.51 4.83 11.68
C GLN A 210 6.71 3.57 12.55
N LYS A 211 6.46 3.67 13.86
CA LYS A 211 6.50 2.55 14.81
C LYS A 211 5.55 1.38 14.49
N TYR A 212 4.52 1.61 13.68
CA TYR A 212 3.58 0.59 13.21
C TYR A 212 3.86 0.12 11.78
N LEU A 213 4.68 0.86 11.04
CA LEU A 213 5.14 0.47 9.70
C LEU A 213 6.37 -0.44 9.78
N GLU A 214 7.09 -0.40 10.91
CA GLU A 214 8.17 -1.33 11.23
C GLU A 214 7.62 -2.77 11.39
N LEU A 215 7.76 -3.57 10.34
CA LEU A 215 7.56 -5.01 10.45
C LEU A 215 8.67 -5.56 11.34
N LYS A 216 8.30 -6.09 12.51
CA LYS A 216 9.27 -6.76 13.38
C LYS A 216 9.81 -8.00 12.69
N VAL A 217 11.11 -8.02 12.48
CA VAL A 217 11.82 -9.20 11.94
C VAL A 217 11.68 -10.35 12.94
N PRO A 218 11.14 -11.52 12.53
CA PRO A 218 10.94 -12.65 13.44
C PRO A 218 12.26 -13.41 13.67
N LYS A 219 13.20 -12.75 14.38
CA LYS A 219 14.58 -13.23 14.60
C LYS A 219 14.64 -14.61 15.25
N ASP A 220 13.74 -14.88 16.19
CA ASP A 220 13.67 -16.17 16.91
C ASP A 220 13.26 -17.33 15.99
N VAL A 221 12.33 -17.06 15.07
CA VAL A 221 11.84 -18.04 14.11
C VAL A 221 12.94 -18.35 13.09
N TRP A 222 13.55 -17.32 12.52
CA TRP A 222 14.63 -17.46 11.53
C TRP A 222 15.87 -18.16 12.10
N SER A 223 16.15 -17.95 13.39
CA SER A 223 17.28 -18.61 14.07
C SER A 223 17.15 -20.14 14.09
N SER A 224 15.92 -20.67 14.02
CA SER A 224 15.65 -22.11 13.98
C SER A 224 15.59 -22.72 12.58
N MET A 225 15.51 -21.89 11.53
CA MET A 225 15.30 -22.30 10.13
C MET A 225 16.59 -22.66 9.39
N GLU A 226 16.49 -23.51 8.36
CA GLU A 226 17.62 -23.76 7.47
C GLU A 226 17.96 -22.49 6.65
N PRO A 227 19.23 -22.27 6.27
CA PRO A 227 19.64 -21.08 5.53
C PRO A 227 18.81 -20.80 4.28
N THR A 228 18.35 -21.85 3.58
CA THR A 228 17.50 -21.73 2.39
C THR A 228 16.11 -21.20 2.67
N ASP A 229 15.57 -21.50 3.85
CA ASP A 229 14.24 -21.06 4.28
C ASP A 229 14.29 -19.63 4.79
N ILE A 230 15.41 -19.22 5.40
CA ILE A 230 15.66 -17.81 5.77
C ILE A 230 15.59 -16.90 4.55
N PHE A 231 16.19 -17.30 3.41
CA PHE A 231 16.09 -16.50 2.18
C PHE A 231 14.67 -16.43 1.61
N GLN A 232 13.88 -17.49 1.78
CA GLN A 232 12.48 -17.50 1.35
C GLN A 232 11.61 -16.58 2.20
N GLU A 233 11.79 -16.63 3.52
CA GLU A 233 11.10 -15.74 4.45
C GLU A 233 11.56 -14.29 4.28
N LEU A 234 12.84 -14.05 4.00
CA LEU A 234 13.35 -12.72 3.68
C LEU A 234 12.73 -12.18 2.38
N GLU A 235 12.61 -13.01 1.34
CA GLU A 235 11.92 -12.63 0.11
C GLU A 235 10.46 -12.24 0.39
N GLU A 236 9.75 -13.07 1.14
CA GLU A 236 8.34 -12.82 1.48
C GLU A 236 8.18 -11.58 2.37
N PHE A 237 9.11 -11.35 3.30
CA PHE A 237 9.14 -10.17 4.16
C PHE A 237 9.35 -8.89 3.35
N VAL A 238 10.34 -8.89 2.45
CA VAL A 238 10.64 -7.76 1.57
C VAL A 238 9.48 -7.50 0.60
N GLY A 239 8.78 -8.53 0.14
CA GLY A 239 7.57 -8.37 -0.69
C GLY A 239 6.36 -7.78 0.04
N LYS A 240 6.35 -7.77 1.38
CA LYS A 240 5.24 -7.25 2.20
C LYS A 240 5.43 -5.79 2.62
N THR A 241 6.60 -5.21 2.39
CA THR A 241 6.95 -3.88 2.90
C THR A 241 7.77 -3.06 1.92
N ASP A 242 7.46 -1.76 1.86
CA ASP A 242 8.25 -0.76 1.14
C ASP A 242 9.14 0.05 2.10
N ASP A 243 9.13 -0.29 3.40
CA ASP A 243 9.88 0.43 4.42
C ASP A 243 11.36 0.05 4.41
N THR A 244 12.21 0.99 3.98
CA THR A 244 13.66 0.79 3.86
C THR A 244 14.34 0.40 5.18
N PRO A 245 14.05 1.04 6.34
CA PRO A 245 14.57 0.62 7.64
C PRO A 245 14.23 -0.85 7.99
N SER A 246 12.98 -1.27 7.80
CA SER A 246 12.54 -2.64 8.06
C SER A 246 13.25 -3.65 7.15
N ILE A 247 13.40 -3.32 5.86
CA ILE A 247 14.11 -4.15 4.89
C ILE A 247 15.57 -4.30 5.33
N VAL A 248 16.22 -3.21 5.73
CA VAL A 248 17.62 -3.23 6.19
C VAL A 248 17.78 -4.09 7.44
N ASP A 249 16.94 -3.93 8.48
CA ASP A 249 17.03 -4.76 9.71
C ASP A 249 16.74 -6.25 9.41
N ALA A 250 15.82 -6.54 8.48
CA ALA A 250 15.54 -7.90 8.03
C ALA A 250 16.76 -8.51 7.33
N MET A 251 17.38 -7.78 6.41
CA MET A 251 18.57 -8.24 5.70
C MET A 251 19.75 -8.43 6.65
N GLU A 252 19.98 -7.53 7.60
CA GLU A 252 21.03 -7.67 8.62
C GLU A 252 20.83 -8.91 9.47
N THR A 253 19.61 -9.11 9.95
CA THR A 253 19.25 -10.29 10.74
C THR A 253 19.45 -11.58 9.95
N ALA A 254 19.01 -11.61 8.69
CA ALA A 254 19.21 -12.77 7.83
C ALA A 254 20.69 -13.05 7.60
N VAL A 255 21.52 -12.03 7.32
CA VAL A 255 22.97 -12.17 7.16
C VAL A 255 23.61 -12.76 8.40
N ASP A 256 23.29 -12.23 9.58
CA ASP A 256 23.92 -12.67 10.83
C ASP A 256 23.60 -14.13 11.14
N ILE A 257 22.36 -14.58 10.89
CA ILE A 257 21.96 -15.98 11.09
C ILE A 257 22.62 -16.89 10.04
N VAL A 258 22.64 -16.47 8.77
CA VAL A 258 23.26 -17.22 7.67
C VAL A 258 24.77 -17.34 7.88
N GLU A 259 25.44 -16.29 8.37
CA GLU A 259 26.87 -16.29 8.71
C GLU A 259 27.18 -17.29 9.84
N GLN A 260 26.32 -17.35 10.86
CA GLN A 260 26.47 -18.33 11.95
C GLN A 260 26.30 -19.78 11.47
N LYS A 261 25.42 -20.03 10.48
CA LYS A 261 25.09 -21.38 10.01
C LYS A 261 25.94 -21.87 8.84
N LEU A 262 26.41 -20.99 7.97
CA LEU A 262 27.19 -21.33 6.77
C LEU A 262 28.64 -20.86 6.86
N ALA A 263 29.50 -21.70 7.47
CA ALA A 263 30.93 -21.41 7.64
C ALA A 263 31.72 -21.19 6.32
N ARG A 264 31.20 -21.61 5.16
CA ARG A 264 31.85 -21.49 3.83
C ARG A 264 31.26 -20.37 2.95
N SER A 265 30.41 -19.51 3.51
CA SER A 265 29.65 -18.51 2.73
C SER A 265 30.30 -17.12 2.65
N GLY A 266 31.57 -16.95 3.01
CA GLY A 266 32.21 -15.62 3.13
C GLY A 266 32.05 -14.69 1.92
N ALA A 267 32.08 -15.21 0.69
CA ALA A 267 31.84 -14.41 -0.51
C ALA A 267 30.37 -13.95 -0.64
N LEU A 268 29.42 -14.81 -0.26
CA LEU A 268 27.99 -14.51 -0.23
C LEU A 268 27.67 -13.48 0.86
N ILE A 269 28.16 -13.70 2.08
CA ILE A 269 27.99 -12.78 3.21
C ILE A 269 28.55 -11.39 2.88
N PHE A 270 29.72 -11.32 2.24
CA PHE A 270 30.29 -10.05 1.79
C PHE A 270 29.39 -9.32 0.79
N GLN A 271 28.81 -10.04 -0.18
CA GLN A 271 27.86 -9.46 -1.13
C GLN A 271 26.60 -8.96 -0.43
N MET A 272 26.05 -9.74 0.50
CA MET A 272 24.87 -9.33 1.26
C MET A 272 25.14 -8.07 2.09
N ARG A 273 26.23 -8.02 2.85
CA ARG A 273 26.62 -6.82 3.64
C ARG A 273 26.82 -5.59 2.74
N ARG A 274 27.43 -5.76 1.57
CA ARG A 274 27.56 -4.67 0.58
C ARG A 274 26.21 -4.14 0.10
N THR A 275 25.26 -5.03 -0.17
CA THR A 275 23.91 -4.63 -0.58
C THR A 275 23.16 -3.93 0.56
N ILE A 276 23.30 -4.41 1.80
CA ILE A 276 22.75 -3.73 3.00
C ILE A 276 23.31 -2.32 3.12
N ASP A 277 24.63 -2.13 3.00
CA ASP A 277 25.27 -0.83 3.09
C ASP A 277 24.84 0.14 1.99
N ALA A 278 24.52 -0.37 0.80
CA ALA A 278 23.92 0.41 -0.28
C ALA A 278 22.50 0.86 0.10
N TRP A 279 21.66 -0.06 0.59
CA TRP A 279 20.29 0.23 1.01
C TRP A 279 20.19 1.19 2.20
N LYS A 280 21.16 1.15 3.13
CA LYS A 280 21.29 2.14 4.21
C LYS A 280 21.54 3.56 3.71
N LYS A 281 22.28 3.70 2.60
CA LYS A 281 22.63 5.00 2.02
C LYS A 281 21.52 5.55 1.14
N GLN A 282 20.90 4.68 0.35
CA GLN A 282 19.82 5.03 -0.56
C GLN A 282 18.93 3.81 -0.79
N ALA A 283 17.62 3.97 -0.57
CA ALA A 283 16.63 2.95 -0.88
C ALA A 283 16.71 2.57 -2.37
N GLY A 284 16.86 1.28 -2.65
CA GLY A 284 16.90 0.73 -4.00
C GLY A 284 15.51 0.31 -4.50
N ASN A 285 15.47 -0.31 -5.67
CA ASN A 285 14.25 -0.95 -6.16
C ASN A 285 14.02 -2.29 -5.42
N VAL A 286 12.85 -2.44 -4.81
CA VAL A 286 12.45 -3.66 -4.07
C VAL A 286 12.42 -4.89 -4.99
N GLU A 287 12.02 -4.75 -6.26
CA GLU A 287 11.99 -5.86 -7.22
C GLU A 287 13.40 -6.38 -7.56
N GLU A 288 14.37 -5.47 -7.69
CA GLU A 288 15.78 -5.83 -7.89
C GLU A 288 16.37 -6.50 -6.65
N LEU A 289 15.95 -6.06 -5.46
CA LEU A 289 16.34 -6.70 -4.21
C LEU A 289 15.79 -8.12 -4.11
N ILE A 290 14.51 -8.34 -4.47
CA ILE A 290 13.91 -9.68 -4.51
C ILE A 290 14.68 -10.60 -5.47
N TYR A 291 15.04 -10.12 -6.66
CA TYR A 291 15.86 -10.89 -7.59
C TYR A 291 17.24 -11.23 -7.01
N THR A 292 17.85 -10.28 -6.31
CA THR A 292 19.14 -10.46 -5.64
C THR A 292 19.05 -11.50 -4.52
N ILE A 293 17.97 -11.50 -3.73
CA ILE A 293 17.71 -12.49 -2.68
C ILE A 293 17.54 -13.90 -3.28
N LYS A 294 16.88 -14.03 -4.44
CA LYS A 294 16.78 -15.32 -5.15
C LYS A 294 18.13 -15.85 -5.62
N ASP A 295 18.99 -14.98 -6.14
CA ASP A 295 20.36 -15.35 -6.51
C ASP A 295 21.16 -15.80 -5.28
N TRP A 296 21.02 -15.10 -4.15
CA TRP A 296 21.64 -15.51 -2.88
C TRP A 296 21.16 -16.88 -2.40
N LYS A 297 19.84 -17.15 -2.49
CA LYS A 297 19.26 -18.46 -2.18
C LYS A 297 19.89 -19.57 -3.03
N GLY A 298 20.01 -19.36 -4.34
CA GLY A 298 20.62 -20.32 -5.25
C GLY A 298 22.09 -20.60 -4.94
N ARG A 299 22.85 -19.56 -4.56
CA ARG A 299 24.25 -19.71 -4.13
C ARG A 299 24.38 -20.39 -2.78
N ALA A 300 23.50 -20.10 -1.83
CA ALA A 300 23.47 -20.76 -0.52
C ALA A 300 23.15 -22.26 -0.66
N GLN A 301 22.21 -22.62 -1.54
CA GLN A 301 21.89 -24.02 -1.89
C GLN A 301 23.09 -24.76 -2.50
N ALA A 302 23.93 -24.07 -3.27
CA ALA A 302 25.13 -24.68 -3.85
C ALA A 302 26.29 -24.82 -2.84
N LEU A 303 26.19 -24.19 -1.67
CA LEU A 303 27.22 -24.16 -0.63
C LEU A 303 26.90 -25.05 0.60
N GLY A 304 25.63 -25.41 0.79
CA GLY A 304 25.18 -26.42 1.76
C GLY A 304 25.33 -27.83 1.21
#